data_AF-A0A515KMB4-F1
#
_entry.id   AF-A0A515KMB4-F1
#
_cell.length_a   1.000
_cell.length_b   1.000
_cell.length_c   1.000
_cell.angle_alpha   90.00
_cell.angle_beta   90.00
_cell.angle_gamma   90.00
#
_symmetry.space_group_name_H-M   'P 1'
#
loop_
_entity.id
_entity.type
_entity.pdbx_description
1 polymer ?
#
loop_
_entity_poly.entity_id
_entity_poly.type
_entity_poly.pdbx_seq_one_letter_code
_entity_poly.pdbx_strand_id
1 'polypeptide(L)' 'MHSFEDVVDVSTFTPDSLRYRQKASALGQRASVEDDHEKVRAMLDLAVSWIQLAENEELMASESRTTMF' A
#
# COMPACT_ATOMS: atom_id res chain seq x y z
N MET A 1 -16.70 -33.88 0.89
CA MET A 1 -17.21 -32.50 0.78
C MET A 1 -17.15 -31.88 2.16
N HIS A 2 -16.10 -31.12 2.45
CA HIS A 2 -16.05 -30.26 3.64
C HIS A 2 -16.20 -28.83 3.15
N SER A 3 -17.13 -28.12 3.79
CA SER A 3 -17.62 -26.80 3.45
C SER A 3 -16.52 -25.75 3.49
N PHE A 4 -16.69 -24.75 2.61
CA PHE A 4 -15.98 -23.49 2.56
C PHE A 4 -16.04 -22.80 3.92
N GLU A 5 -15.00 -22.95 4.73
CA GLU A 5 -14.70 -21.96 5.75
C GLU A 5 -14.17 -20.75 4.98
N ASP A 6 -15.06 -19.77 4.80
CA ASP A 6 -14.73 -18.36 4.61
C ASP A 6 -13.69 -17.99 5.66
N VAL A 7 -12.41 -18.20 5.31
CA VAL A 7 -11.32 -17.47 5.93
C VAL A 7 -11.61 -16.04 5.53
N VAL A 8 -12.33 -15.33 6.39
CA VAL A 8 -12.40 -13.87 6.37
C VAL A 8 -10.94 -13.46 6.30
N ASP A 9 -10.50 -13.12 5.10
CA ASP A 9 -9.17 -12.60 4.85
C ASP A 9 -9.18 -11.27 5.61
N VAL A 10 -8.74 -11.32 6.88
CA VAL A 10 -8.39 -10.15 7.66
C VAL A 10 -7.07 -9.66 7.06
N SER A 11 -7.11 -9.36 5.76
CA SER A 11 -6.03 -8.69 5.07
C SER A 11 -5.87 -7.39 5.84
N THR A 12 -4.72 -7.25 6.50
CA THR A 12 -4.32 -6.01 7.17
C THR A 12 -4.39 -4.83 6.20
N PHE A 13 -4.28 -5.12 4.91
CA PHE A 13 -4.29 -4.18 3.81
C PHE A 13 -5.68 -4.00 3.20
N THR A 14 -6.08 -2.75 2.99
CA THR A 14 -7.26 -2.46 2.18
C THR A 14 -6.91 -2.58 0.69
N PRO A 15 -7.90 -2.77 -0.20
CA PRO A 15 -7.63 -2.77 -1.64
C PRO A 15 -6.89 -1.52 -2.13
N ASP A 16 -7.19 -0.35 -1.57
CA ASP A 16 -6.52 0.89 -1.93
C ASP A 16 -5.11 0.99 -1.35
N SER A 17 -4.89 0.50 -0.12
CA SER A 17 -3.54 0.46 0.45
C SER A 17 -2.60 -0.47 -0.34
N LEU A 18 -3.11 -1.61 -0.84
CA LEU A 18 -2.37 -2.48 -1.77
C LEU A 18 -2.02 -1.75 -3.07
N ARG A 19 -2.95 -1.00 -3.65
CA ARG A 19 -2.71 -0.23 -4.89
C ARG A 19 -1.62 0.83 -4.68
N TYR A 20 -1.62 1.52 -3.55
CA TYR A 20 -0.58 2.50 -3.26
C TYR A 20 0.80 1.84 -3.07
N ARG A 21 0.87 0.70 -2.39
CA ARG A 21 2.12 -0.08 -2.25
C ARG A 21 2.64 -0.59 -3.60
N GLN A 22 1.75 -1.00 -4.52
CA GLN A 22 2.13 -1.36 -5.90
C GLN A 22 2.71 -0.16 -6.66
N LYS A 23 2.12 1.03 -6.55
CA LYS A 23 2.67 2.26 -7.16
C LYS A 23 4.05 2.60 -6.61
N ALA A 24 4.25 2.51 -5.30
CA ALA A 24 5.54 2.72 -4.66
C ALA A 24 6.59 1.70 -5.17
N SER A 25 6.22 0.42 -5.28
CA SER A 25 7.11 -0.62 -5.82
C SER A 25 7.49 -0.35 -7.27
N ALA A 26 6.55 0.06 -8.11
CA ALA A 26 6.82 0.41 -9.52
C ALA A 26 7.79 1.60 -9.64
N LEU A 27 7.66 2.61 -8.77
CA LEU A 27 8.59 3.73 -8.70
C LEU A 27 9.98 3.29 -8.25
N GLY A 28 10.08 2.40 -7.26
CA GLY A 28 11.36 1.83 -6.81
C GLY A 28 12.06 1.03 -7.91
N GLN A 29 11.32 0.21 -8.66
CA GLN A 29 11.86 -0.52 -9.81
C GLN A 29 12.37 0.44 -10.89
N ARG A 30 11.61 1.50 -11.19
CA ARG A 30 12.03 2.50 -12.18
C ARG A 30 13.24 3.29 -11.72
N ALA A 31 13.31 3.66 -10.45
CA ALA A 31 14.46 4.33 -9.86
C ALA A 31 15.73 3.47 -9.88
N SER A 32 15.60 2.13 -9.81
CA SER A 32 16.76 1.22 -9.82
C SER A 32 17.52 1.16 -11.15
N VAL A 33 16.92 1.63 -12.24
CA VAL A 33 17.50 1.64 -13.59
C VAL A 33 17.69 3.07 -14.15
N GLU A 34 17.50 4.09 -13.32
CA GLU A 34 17.63 5.49 -13.70
C GLU A 34 19.01 6.01 -13.28
N ASP A 35 19.71 6.66 -14.21
CA ASP A 35 21.05 7.22 -13.99
C ASP A 35 21.00 8.67 -13.46
N ASP A 36 19.89 9.38 -13.71
CA ASP A 36 19.71 10.75 -13.25
C ASP A 36 19.35 10.77 -11.75
N HIS A 37 20.31 11.21 -10.93
CA HIS A 37 20.16 11.25 -9.48
C HIS A 37 18.99 12.13 -9.00
N GLU A 38 18.66 13.22 -9.71
CA GLU A 38 17.52 14.05 -9.33
C GLU A 38 16.20 13.34 -9.61
N LYS A 39 16.11 12.63 -10.75
CA LYS A 39 14.93 11.81 -11.07
C LYS A 39 14.80 10.62 -10.12
N VAL A 40 15.89 9.95 -9.77
CA VAL A 40 15.90 8.89 -8.75
C VAL A 40 15.35 9.43 -7.44
N ARG A 41 15.84 10.58 -6.98
CA ARG A 41 15.36 11.19 -5.74
C ARG A 41 13.86 11.50 -5.79
N ALA A 42 13.40 12.14 -6.86
CA ALA A 42 12.00 12.47 -7.04
C ALA A 42 11.08 11.23 -7.07
N MET A 43 11.52 10.15 -7.73
CA MET A 43 10.78 8.88 -7.76
C MET A 43 10.70 8.23 -6.38
N LEU A 44 11.80 8.24 -5.62
CA LEU A 44 11.82 7.71 -4.26
C LEU A 44 10.97 8.53 -3.29
N ASP A 45 11.03 9.86 -3.38
CA ASP A 45 10.17 10.74 -2.56
C ASP A 45 8.68 10.49 -2.86
N LEU A 46 8.32 10.33 -4.14
CA LEU A 46 6.95 9.97 -4.52
C LEU A 46 6.57 8.55 -4.05
N ALA A 47 7.48 7.59 -4.08
CA ALA A 47 7.23 6.24 -3.56
C ALA A 47 6.92 6.27 -2.06
N VAL A 48 7.66 7.09 -1.29
CA VAL A 48 7.40 7.30 0.14
C VAL A 48 6.00 7.88 0.36
N SER A 49 5.58 8.88 -0.43
CA SER A 49 4.23 9.44 -0.32
C SER A 49 3.13 8.41 -0.57
N TRP A 50 3.33 7.48 -1.51
CA TRP A 50 2.38 6.39 -1.71
C TRP A 50 2.33 5.41 -0.53
N ILE A 51 3.46 5.10 0.10
CA ILE A 51 3.47 4.26 1.30
C ILE A 51 2.73 4.93 2.46
N GLN A 52 2.97 6.22 2.69
CA GLN A 52 2.25 6.99 3.71
C GLN A 52 0.74 6.99 3.47
N LEU A 53 0.31 7.09 2.21
CA LEU A 53 -1.11 7.03 1.88
C LEU A 53 -1.71 5.63 2.13
N ALA A 54 -0.93 4.57 1.89
CA ALA A 54 -1.34 3.20 2.23
C ALA A 54 -1.55 3.03 3.75
N GLU A 55 -0.60 3.52 4.55
CA GLU A 55 -0.67 3.44 6.01
C GLU A 55 -1.86 4.25 6.56
N ASN A 56 -2.10 5.46 6.02
CA ASN A 56 -3.26 6.26 6.41
C ASN A 56 -4.59 5.59 6.06
N GLU A 57 -4.69 4.95 4.89
CA GLU A 57 -5.89 4.22 4.47
C GLU A 57 -6.17 3.03 5.41
N GLU A 58 -5.12 2.30 5.80
CA GLU A 58 -5.21 1.20 6.75
C GLU A 58 -5.65 1.69 8.14
N LEU A 59 -5.10 2.81 8.61
CA LEU A 59 -5.49 3.45 9.86
C LEU A 59 -6.97 3.85 9.85
N MET A 60 -7.43 4.58 8.84
CA MET A 60 -8.84 5.00 8.72
C MET A 60 -9.80 3.80 8.66
N ALA A 61 -9.41 2.74 7.94
CA ALA A 61 -10.20 1.52 7.87
C ALA A 61 -10.25 0.75 9.20
N SER A 62 -9.20 0.84 10.01
CA SER A 62 -9.14 0.23 11.35
C SER A 62 -9.96 1.01 12.39
N GLU A 63 -9.92 2.34 12.35
CA GLU A 63 -10.73 3.23 13.20
C GLU A 63 -12.22 3.06 12.90
N SER A 64 -12.59 2.98 11.61
CA SER A 64 -13.97 2.74 11.18
C SER A 64 -14.52 1.41 11.71
N ARG A 65 -13.69 0.35 11.74
CA ARG A 65 -14.06 -0.95 12.34
C ARG A 65 -14.21 -0.88 13.85
N THR A 66 -13.36 -0.11 14.54
CA THR A 66 -13.39 0.04 15.99
C THR A 66 -14.62 0.83 16.46
N THR A 67 -15.10 1.79 15.66
CA THR A 67 -16.25 2.65 16.00
C THR A 67 -17.61 1.97 15.76
N MET A 68 -17.64 0.81 15.09
CA MET A 68 -18.88 0.05 14.82
C MET A 68 -19.22 -0.99 15.89
N PHE A 69 -18.41 -1.13 16.94
CA PHE A 69 -18.64 -1.99 18.11
C PHE A 69 -18.98 -1.15 19.35
#